data_AF-X8IYV2-F1
#
_entry.id   AF-X8IYV2-F1
#
_cell.length_a   1.000
_cell.length_b   1.000
_cell.length_c   1.000
_cell.angle_alpha   90.00
_cell.angle_beta   90.00
_cell.angle_gamma   90.00
#
_symmetry.space_group_name_H-M   'P 1'
#
loop_
_entity.id
_entity.type
_entity.pdbx_description
1 polymer ?
#
loop_
_entity_poly.entity_id
_entity_poly.type
_entity_poly.pdbx_seq_one_letter_code
_entity_poly.pdbx_strand_id
1 'polypeptide(L)'
;MHGAIHGITGGDLAGKCPRGTNSSNCPFDGAPTTSSNEPLFHLHHGNVDRLWWIWQEKNRNNKFAFHGGSVQVNIPVLSSGDAYCLLLELYGHRQVPEWRPALAQYQRHDS
;
A
#
# COMPACT_ATOMS: atom_id res chain seq x y z
N MET A 1 -1.43 4.23 5.76
CA MET A 1 -2.67 3.95 6.52
C MET A 1 -3.51 2.85 5.89
N HIS A 2 -3.46 2.66 4.58
CA HIS A 2 -4.16 1.55 3.93
C HIS A 2 -3.44 0.23 4.22
N GLY A 3 -2.19 0.10 3.77
CA GLY A 3 -1.36 -1.09 3.98
C GLY A 3 -1.09 -1.38 5.46
N ALA A 4 -0.85 -0.36 6.28
CA ALA A 4 -0.61 -0.54 7.71
C ALA A 4 -1.77 -1.22 8.46
N ILE A 5 -3.04 -0.89 8.12
CA ILE A 5 -4.21 -1.48 8.80
C ILE A 5 -4.46 -2.91 8.33
N HIS A 6 -4.20 -3.20 7.05
CA HIS A 6 -4.16 -4.58 6.56
C HIS A 6 -3.10 -5.40 7.30
N GLY A 7 -1.86 -4.87 7.39
CA GLY A 7 -0.73 -5.57 8.00
C GLY A 7 -0.87 -5.83 9.50
N ILE A 8 -1.33 -4.83 10.29
CA ILE A 8 -1.45 -4.98 11.74
C ILE A 8 -2.56 -5.96 12.16
N THR A 9 -3.62 -6.07 11.36
CA THR A 9 -4.71 -7.01 11.64
C THR A 9 -4.30 -8.46 11.36
N GLY A 10 -3.44 -8.67 10.36
CA GLY A 10 -2.98 -10.00 10.00
C GLY A 10 -4.07 -10.83 9.32
N GLY A 11 -3.84 -12.15 9.30
CA GLY A 11 -4.81 -13.13 8.78
C GLY A 11 -5.27 -12.83 7.35
N ASP A 12 -6.54 -13.07 7.09
CA ASP A 12 -7.14 -12.87 5.78
C ASP A 12 -7.08 -11.40 5.36
N LEU A 13 -7.27 -10.44 6.29
CA LEU A 13 -7.18 -9.01 5.97
C LEU A 13 -5.79 -8.59 5.49
N ALA A 14 -4.73 -9.21 6.00
CA ALA A 14 -3.37 -8.99 5.54
C ALA A 14 -3.04 -9.71 4.21
N GLY A 15 -3.98 -10.47 3.64
CA GLY A 15 -3.77 -11.22 2.40
C GLY A 15 -3.12 -12.58 2.62
N LYS A 16 -3.30 -13.21 3.79
CA LYS A 16 -2.83 -14.58 4.02
C LYS A 16 -3.56 -15.53 3.07
N CYS A 17 -2.81 -16.42 2.43
CA CYS A 17 -3.39 -17.39 1.52
C CYS A 17 -4.24 -18.42 2.28
N PRO A 18 -5.48 -18.68 1.86
CA PRO A 18 -6.28 -19.77 2.41
C PRO A 18 -5.56 -21.11 2.18
N ARG A 19 -5.71 -22.03 3.13
CA ARG A 19 -5.09 -23.36 3.02
C ARG A 19 -5.61 -24.08 1.79
N GLY A 20 -4.68 -24.67 1.02
CA GLY A 20 -5.00 -25.42 -0.19
C GLY A 20 -5.17 -24.57 -1.46
N THR A 21 -4.94 -23.26 -1.39
CA THR A 21 -4.96 -22.37 -2.56
C THR A 21 -3.68 -22.53 -3.38
N ASN A 22 -3.77 -22.39 -4.71
CA ASN A 22 -2.61 -22.40 -5.60
C ASN A 22 -2.04 -20.99 -5.83
N SER A 23 -0.85 -20.91 -6.43
CA SER A 23 -0.20 -19.64 -6.74
C SER A 23 -0.92 -18.81 -7.81
N SER A 24 -1.87 -19.39 -8.55
CA SER A 24 -2.68 -18.65 -9.53
C SER A 24 -3.74 -17.77 -8.84
N ASN A 25 -4.29 -18.23 -7.71
CA ASN A 25 -5.32 -17.51 -6.95
C ASN A 25 -4.74 -16.71 -5.77
N CYS A 26 -3.62 -17.17 -5.21
CA CYS A 26 -2.87 -16.46 -4.18
C CYS A 26 -1.36 -16.64 -4.44
N PRO A 27 -0.72 -15.72 -5.16
CA PRO A 27 0.66 -15.91 -5.60
C PRO A 27 1.68 -15.94 -4.46
N PHE A 28 1.39 -15.26 -3.34
CA PHE A 28 2.19 -15.26 -2.12
C PHE A 28 1.37 -14.76 -0.92
N ASP A 29 1.76 -15.12 0.30
CA ASP A 29 1.18 -14.57 1.52
C ASP A 29 1.42 -13.05 1.57
N GLY A 30 0.34 -12.27 1.72
CA GLY A 30 0.38 -10.82 1.62
C GLY A 30 -0.10 -10.26 0.28
N ALA A 31 -0.44 -11.13 -0.68
CA ALA A 31 -1.07 -10.70 -1.92
C ALA A 31 -2.48 -10.13 -1.63
N PRO A 32 -2.89 -9.01 -2.24
CA PRO A 32 -4.20 -8.39 -1.99
C PRO A 32 -5.32 -9.12 -2.75
N THR A 33 -5.35 -10.45 -2.73
CA THR A 33 -6.33 -11.27 -3.46
C THR A 33 -7.45 -11.82 -2.57
N THR A 34 -7.25 -11.85 -1.24
CA THR A 34 -8.18 -12.49 -0.30
C THR A 34 -8.63 -11.58 0.86
N SER A 35 -8.18 -10.33 0.90
CA SER A 35 -8.43 -9.41 2.03
C SER A 35 -9.91 -9.10 2.27
N SER A 36 -10.75 -9.17 1.23
CA SER A 36 -12.19 -8.98 1.33
C SER A 36 -12.94 -10.12 2.04
N ASN A 37 -12.30 -11.25 2.28
CA ASN A 37 -12.89 -12.36 3.03
C ASN A 37 -13.00 -12.04 4.53
N GLU A 38 -12.21 -11.09 5.04
CA GLU A 38 -12.27 -10.65 6.43
C GLU A 38 -13.32 -9.53 6.60
N PRO A 39 -14.36 -9.67 7.46
CA PRO A 39 -15.41 -8.66 7.62
C PRO A 39 -14.91 -7.24 7.91
N LEU A 40 -13.80 -7.09 8.65
CA LEU A 40 -13.18 -5.78 8.92
C LEU A 40 -12.75 -5.03 7.65
N PHE A 41 -12.56 -5.71 6.52
CA PHE A 41 -12.25 -5.11 5.22
C PHE A 41 -13.24 -4.00 4.84
N HIS A 42 -14.53 -4.26 5.00
CA HIS A 42 -15.58 -3.34 4.57
C HIS A 42 -15.62 -2.09 5.45
N LEU A 43 -15.37 -2.23 6.75
CA LEU A 43 -15.25 -1.10 7.67
C LEU A 43 -13.97 -0.29 7.40
N HIS A 44 -12.84 -0.96 7.13
CA HIS A 44 -11.60 -0.31 6.73
C HIS A 44 -11.80 0.54 5.47
N HIS A 45 -12.34 -0.06 4.41
CA HIS A 45 -12.58 0.63 3.15
C HIS A 45 -13.67 1.71 3.25
N GLY A 46 -14.68 1.54 4.10
CA GLY A 46 -15.63 2.60 4.42
C GLY A 46 -14.96 3.84 5.03
N ASN A 47 -13.96 3.64 5.90
CA ASN A 47 -13.19 4.77 6.44
C ASN A 47 -12.23 5.38 5.40
N VAL A 48 -11.62 4.57 4.53
CA VAL A 48 -10.79 5.08 3.41
C VAL A 48 -11.64 5.94 2.47
N ASP A 49 -12.83 5.47 2.10
CA ASP A 49 -13.78 6.22 1.27
C ASP A 49 -14.22 7.52 1.94
N ARG A 50 -14.54 7.49 3.24
CA ARG A 50 -14.84 8.69 4.02
C ARG A 50 -13.70 9.72 3.97
N LEU A 51 -12.44 9.28 4.09
CA LEU A 51 -11.29 10.18 4.01
C LEU A 51 -11.10 10.75 2.60
N TRP A 52 -11.33 9.94 1.56
CA TRP A 52 -11.33 10.40 0.18
C TRP A 52 -12.42 11.45 -0.07
N TRP A 53 -13.64 11.20 0.42
CA TRP A 53 -14.74 12.15 0.36
C TRP A 53 -14.40 13.47 1.07
N ILE A 54 -13.86 13.43 2.30
CA ILE A 54 -13.41 14.64 3.01
C ILE A 54 -12.40 15.43 2.17
N TRP A 55 -11.45 14.74 1.52
CA TRP A 55 -10.48 15.38 0.63
C TRP A 55 -11.13 16.01 -0.62
N GLN A 56 -12.11 15.34 -1.22
CA GLN A 56 -12.88 15.90 -2.34
C GLN A 56 -13.63 17.18 -1.95
N GLU A 57 -14.21 17.24 -0.74
CA GLU A 57 -14.94 18.41 -0.26
C GLU A 57 -14.04 19.61 0.08
N LYS A 58 -12.71 19.41 0.20
CA LYS A 58 -11.78 20.53 0.44
C LYS A 58 -11.61 21.46 -0.77
N ASN A 59 -11.83 20.99 -1.99
CA ASN A 59 -11.69 21.82 -3.20
C ASN A 59 -12.49 21.23 -4.37
N ARG A 60 -13.23 22.08 -5.10
CA ARG A 60 -13.99 21.65 -6.30
C ARG A 60 -13.12 20.96 -7.36
N ASN A 61 -11.84 21.33 -7.46
CA ASN A 61 -10.90 20.70 -8.39
C ASN A 61 -10.59 19.24 -8.02
N ASN A 62 -10.78 18.84 -6.76
CA ASN A 62 -10.51 17.47 -6.30
C ASN A 62 -11.59 16.46 -6.73
N LYS A 63 -12.84 16.91 -6.95
CA LYS A 63 -13.98 16.02 -7.26
C LYS A 63 -13.79 15.17 -8.52
N PHE A 64 -13.04 15.68 -9.48
CA PHE A 64 -12.76 15.00 -10.77
C PHE A 64 -11.27 14.75 -10.99
N ALA A 65 -10.44 14.95 -9.97
CA ALA A 65 -9.02 14.71 -10.09
C ALA A 65 -8.76 13.21 -10.20
N PHE A 66 -8.07 12.82 -11.27
CA PHE A 66 -7.68 11.44 -11.56
C PHE A 66 -6.24 11.41 -12.10
N HIS A 67 -5.46 10.43 -11.66
CA HIS A 67 -4.10 10.20 -12.10
C HIS A 67 -3.75 8.72 -11.94
N GLY A 68 -2.84 8.19 -12.77
CA GLY A 68 -2.45 6.77 -12.78
C GLY A 68 -3.00 6.00 -13.98
N GLY A 69 -2.94 4.67 -13.92
CA GLY A 69 -3.41 3.75 -14.96
C GLY A 69 -4.12 2.53 -14.37
N SER A 70 -4.60 1.62 -15.22
CA SER A 70 -5.40 0.45 -14.82
C SER A 70 -4.58 -0.79 -14.45
N VAL A 71 -3.25 -0.68 -14.49
CA VAL A 71 -2.34 -1.80 -14.19
C VAL A 71 -1.63 -1.52 -12.87
N GLN A 72 -1.47 -2.56 -12.05
CA GLN A 72 -0.68 -2.46 -10.84
C GLN A 72 0.76 -2.12 -11.20
N VAL A 73 1.34 -1.15 -10.48
CA VAL A 73 2.74 -0.82 -10.63
C VAL A 73 3.56 -2.00 -10.14
N ASN A 74 4.31 -2.64 -11.05
CA ASN A 74 5.22 -3.72 -10.71
C ASN A 74 6.47 -3.13 -10.05
N ILE A 75 6.44 -2.97 -8.73
CA ILE A 75 7.66 -2.71 -7.97
C ILE A 75 8.37 -4.05 -7.82
N PRO A 76 9.64 -4.19 -8.27
CA PRO A 76 10.40 -5.40 -8.01
C PRO A 76 10.43 -5.62 -6.49
N VAL A 77 9.74 -6.66 -6.04
CA VAL A 77 9.70 -7.06 -4.64
C VAL A 77 11.13 -7.47 -4.26
N LEU A 78 11.80 -6.63 -3.46
CA LEU A 78 12.86 -7.13 -2.60
C LEU A 78 12.20 -8.19 -1.72
N SER A 79 12.62 -9.43 -1.91
CA SER A 79 12.17 -10.59 -1.15
C SER A 79 12.26 -10.31 0.34
N SER A 80 11.31 -10.86 1.08
CA SER A 80 11.22 -10.90 2.55
C SER A 80 11.09 -9.55 3.26
N GLY A 81 9.90 -9.29 3.80
CA GLY A 81 9.73 -8.70 5.13
C GLY A 81 9.97 -7.19 5.32
N ASP A 82 10.78 -6.52 4.51
CA ASP A 82 11.41 -5.30 5.01
C ASP A 82 10.98 -4.00 4.31
N ALA A 83 10.23 -3.21 5.10
CA ALA A 83 10.34 -1.75 5.26
C ALA A 83 9.99 -0.76 4.12
N TYR A 84 9.82 -1.14 2.85
CA TYR A 84 9.62 -0.10 1.80
C TYR A 84 8.18 0.42 1.67
N CYS A 85 7.16 -0.43 1.81
CA CYS A 85 5.77 0.06 1.90
C CYS A 85 5.50 0.82 3.20
N LEU A 86 6.23 0.50 4.28
CA LEU A 86 6.12 1.21 5.56
C LEU A 86 6.67 2.64 5.45
N LEU A 87 7.79 2.84 4.73
CA LEU A 87 8.40 4.15 4.56
C LEU A 87 7.54 5.10 3.70
N LEU A 88 6.92 4.62 2.63
CA LEU A 88 6.02 5.46 1.82
C LEU A 88 4.71 5.82 2.51
N GLU A 89 4.19 4.94 3.38
CA GLU A 89 2.97 5.23 4.16
C GLU A 89 3.22 6.07 5.43
N LEU A 90 4.43 6.07 6.00
CA LEU A 90 4.79 6.90 7.17
C LEU A 90 5.12 8.36 6.79
N TYR A 91 5.67 8.61 5.60
CA TYR A 91 6.10 9.95 5.17
C TYR A 91 5.17 10.58 4.12
N GLY A 92 3.86 10.60 4.41
CA GLY A 92 2.81 11.10 3.54
C GLY A 92 3.24 12.22 2.59
N HIS A 93 2.91 12.06 1.31
CA HIS A 93 3.26 12.89 0.14
C HIS A 93 3.22 14.42 0.32
N ARG A 94 4.17 14.97 1.07
CA ARG A 94 4.49 16.41 1.11
C ARG A 94 5.96 16.51 1.50
N GLN A 95 6.73 17.27 0.72
CA GLN A 95 8.19 17.52 0.82
C GLN A 95 9.10 16.57 0.00
N VAL A 96 9.03 16.63 -1.33
CA VAL A 96 10.13 16.18 -2.21
C VAL A 96 10.59 17.40 -3.00
N PRO A 97 11.65 18.10 -2.54
CA PRO A 97 12.85 18.16 -3.39
C PRO A 97 14.21 18.25 -2.65
N GLU A 98 14.39 17.68 -1.45
CA GLU A 98 15.67 17.84 -0.71
C GLU A 98 16.53 16.55 -0.57
N TRP A 99 16.01 15.36 -0.85
CA TRP A 99 16.69 14.10 -0.46
C TRP A 99 17.62 13.46 -1.50
N ARG A 100 17.88 14.12 -2.64
CA ARG A 100 18.82 13.60 -3.66
C ARG A 100 20.25 13.35 -3.14
N PRO A 101 20.82 14.10 -2.19
CA PRO A 101 22.18 13.84 -1.70
C PRO A 101 22.30 12.65 -0.74
N ALA A 102 21.23 12.31 -0.01
CA ALA A 102 21.28 11.27 1.04
C ALA A 102 21.35 9.85 0.47
N LEU A 103 20.72 9.61 -0.69
CA LEU A 103 20.74 8.29 -1.35
C LEU A 103 22.10 7.95 -1.98
N ALA A 104 22.91 8.95 -2.34
CA ALA A 104 24.23 8.76 -2.94
C ALA A 104 25.31 8.29 -1.94
N GLN A 105 25.07 8.45 -0.64
CA GLN A 105 26.03 8.01 0.39
C GLN A 105 25.86 6.55 0.77
N TYR A 106 24.64 6.01 0.69
CA TYR A 106 24.36 4.61 1.03
C TYR A 106 24.94 3.64 -0.01
N GLN A 107 24.90 3.99 -1.30
CA GLN A 107 25.44 3.16 -2.39
C GLN A 107 26.98 3.07 -2.45
N ARG A 108 27.70 3.87 -1.65
CA ARG A 108 29.18 3.82 -1.60
C ARG A 108 29.75 2.97 -0.48
N HIS A 109 28.91 2.45 0.42
CA HIS A 109 29.36 1.68 1.58
C HIS A 109 29.33 0.16 1.36
N ASP A 110 28.96 -0.30 0.17
CA ASP A 110 28.76 -1.71 -0.16
C ASP A 110 29.59 -2.15 -1.39
N SER A 111 30.81 -1.61 -1.52
CA SER A 111 31.83 -2.02 -2.50
C SER A 111 33.11 -2.45 -1.82
#